data_AF-A0AAN0QY42-F1
#
_entry.id   AF-A0AAN0QY42-F1
#
_cell.length_a   1.000
_cell.length_b   1.000
_cell.length_c   1.000
_cell.angle_alpha   90.00
_cell.angle_beta   90.00
_cell.angle_gamma   90.00
#
_symmetry.space_group_name_H-M   'P 1'
#
loop_
_entity.id
_entity.type
_entity.pdbx_description
1 polymer ?
#
loop_
_entity_poly.entity_id
_entity_poly.type
_entity_poly.pdbx_seq_one_letter_code
_entity_poly.pdbx_strand_id
1 'polypeptide(L)'
;MRPLFAIGLLMLLSACSTLPNPDPNQAWVDLAPSDDTSLHAVEVDEREWADKRYFEVAPGSHELTVRYQFPVTPSNIGPVSEPLWRDCQLNLTFKDFSAGQRYQMQAGSIGFRPWIKLYDQQQKLVGQGLPAGCQRT
;
A
#
# COMPACT_ATOMS: atom_id res chain seq x y z
N MET A 1 -46.13 40.40 -6.51
CA MET A 1 -45.42 39.59 -5.50
C MET A 1 -44.45 38.65 -6.23
N ARG A 2 -43.22 38.59 -5.74
CA ARG A 2 -42.06 37.73 -6.12
C ARG A 2 -42.43 36.22 -6.13
N PRO A 3 -41.62 35.26 -6.65
CA PRO A 3 -40.18 35.36 -6.95
C PRO A 3 -39.68 34.68 -8.25
N LEU A 4 -38.50 35.14 -8.68
CA LEU A 4 -37.61 34.46 -9.63
C LEU A 4 -37.08 33.14 -9.02
N PHE A 5 -37.25 32.03 -9.73
CA PHE A 5 -36.59 30.76 -9.41
C PHE A 5 -35.15 30.80 -9.94
N ALA A 6 -34.20 31.04 -9.05
CA ALA A 6 -32.79 30.80 -9.30
C ALA A 6 -32.52 29.30 -9.17
N ILE A 7 -32.29 28.62 -10.29
CA ILE A 7 -31.79 27.24 -10.32
C ILE A 7 -30.29 27.31 -10.07
N GLY A 8 -29.88 27.02 -8.83
CA GLY A 8 -28.48 26.90 -8.42
C GLY A 8 -27.85 25.64 -9.02
N LEU A 9 -26.85 25.85 -9.87
CA LEU A 9 -25.98 24.81 -10.40
C LEU A 9 -25.07 24.30 -9.28
N LEU A 10 -25.40 23.15 -8.71
CA LEU A 10 -24.57 22.48 -7.71
C LEU A 10 -23.36 21.86 -8.42
N MET A 11 -22.20 22.53 -8.39
CA MET A 11 -20.94 21.93 -8.85
C MET A 11 -20.48 20.89 -7.83
N LEU A 12 -20.63 19.61 -8.20
CA LEU A 12 -19.99 18.49 -7.51
C LEU A 12 -18.49 18.52 -7.84
N LEU A 13 -17.70 19.22 -7.04
CA LEU A 13 -16.24 19.09 -7.07
C LEU A 13 -15.88 17.74 -6.46
N SER A 14 -15.75 16.71 -7.30
CA SER A 14 -15.04 15.49 -6.95
C SER A 14 -13.57 15.86 -6.71
N ALA A 15 -13.16 15.92 -5.44
CA ALA A 15 -11.77 16.14 -5.07
C ALA A 15 -10.95 14.92 -5.48
N CYS A 16 -10.36 14.94 -6.69
CA CYS A 16 -9.28 14.05 -7.03
C CYS A 16 -8.10 14.36 -6.09
N SER A 17 -7.86 13.51 -5.10
CA SER A 17 -6.62 13.55 -4.33
C SER A 17 -5.49 13.13 -5.26
N THR A 18 -4.73 14.08 -5.75
CA THR A 18 -3.54 13.81 -6.57
C THR A 18 -2.40 13.39 -5.66
N LEU A 19 -1.61 12.40 -6.09
CA LEU A 19 -0.32 12.13 -5.47
C LEU A 19 0.61 13.34 -5.70
N PRO A 20 1.55 13.61 -4.78
CA PRO A 20 2.55 14.65 -5.02
C PRO A 20 3.43 14.28 -6.21
N ASN A 21 4.09 15.30 -6.79
CA ASN A 21 5.10 15.07 -7.81
C ASN A 21 6.30 14.34 -7.19
N PRO A 22 6.77 13.22 -7.76
CA PRO A 22 7.98 12.55 -7.28
C PRO A 22 9.22 13.44 -7.33
N ASP A 23 10.05 13.39 -6.30
CA ASP A 23 11.39 13.96 -6.25
C ASP A 23 12.34 13.13 -7.12
N PRO A 24 12.96 13.71 -8.17
CA PRO A 24 13.87 12.97 -9.05
C PRO A 24 15.15 12.47 -8.36
N ASN A 25 15.46 12.97 -7.16
CA ASN A 25 16.61 12.52 -6.37
C ASN A 25 16.30 11.32 -5.48
N GLN A 26 15.05 10.88 -5.43
CA GLN A 26 14.59 9.77 -4.59
C GLN A 26 14.06 8.62 -5.44
N ALA A 27 14.03 7.44 -4.83
CA ALA A 27 13.35 6.28 -5.36
C ALA A 27 11.90 6.30 -4.90
N TRP A 28 10.97 6.07 -5.82
CA TRP A 28 9.55 6.01 -5.50
C TRP A 28 9.04 4.58 -5.52
N VAL A 29 8.30 4.20 -4.48
CA VAL A 29 7.68 2.88 -4.35
C VAL A 29 6.17 3.01 -4.31
N ASP A 30 5.52 2.55 -5.37
CA ASP A 30 4.06 2.43 -5.42
C ASP A 30 3.59 1.21 -4.63
N LEU A 31 2.48 1.36 -3.91
CA LEU A 31 1.81 0.25 -3.22
C LEU A 31 0.65 -0.25 -4.07
N ALA A 32 0.67 -1.54 -4.42
CA ALA A 32 -0.35 -2.18 -5.24
C ALA A 32 -1.10 -3.25 -4.43
N PRO A 33 -2.18 -2.88 -3.71
CA PRO A 33 -3.09 -3.86 -3.12
C PRO A 33 -3.88 -4.60 -4.21
N SER A 34 -4.47 -5.74 -3.84
CA SER A 34 -5.50 -6.40 -4.66
C SER A 34 -6.88 -5.79 -4.35
N ASP A 35 -7.88 -6.02 -5.20
CA ASP A 35 -9.21 -5.38 -5.10
C ASP A 35 -9.87 -5.49 -3.70
N ASP A 36 -9.71 -6.64 -3.03
CA ASP A 36 -10.31 -6.91 -1.72
C ASP A 36 -9.33 -6.74 -0.54
N THR A 37 -8.19 -6.09 -0.74
CA THR A 37 -7.13 -5.97 0.27
C THR A 37 -6.67 -4.52 0.45
N SER A 38 -6.00 -4.25 1.56
CA SER A 38 -5.38 -2.94 1.81
C SER A 38 -3.88 -3.10 2.01
N LEU A 39 -3.11 -2.16 1.46
CA LEU A 39 -1.66 -2.11 1.61
C LEU A 39 -1.26 -0.67 1.87
N HIS A 40 -0.70 -0.40 3.05
CA HIS A 40 -0.36 0.94 3.50
C HIS A 40 1.10 1.02 3.94
N ALA A 41 1.78 2.11 3.59
CA ALA A 41 3.08 2.46 4.15
C ALA A 41 2.95 2.78 5.65
N VAL A 42 3.92 2.33 6.45
CA VAL A 42 3.95 2.52 7.91
C VAL A 42 5.26 3.13 8.35
N GLU A 43 6.40 2.57 7.95
CA GLU A 43 7.72 3.05 8.38
C GLU A 43 8.77 2.95 7.27
N VAL A 44 9.77 3.83 7.37
CA VAL A 44 11.04 3.73 6.65
C VAL A 44 12.16 3.77 7.69
N ASP A 45 13.02 2.75 7.70
CA ASP A 45 14.15 2.65 8.62
C ASP A 45 13.74 2.89 10.09
N GLU A 46 12.70 2.17 10.54
CA GLU A 46 12.13 2.22 11.90
C GLU A 46 11.53 3.58 12.31
N ARG A 47 11.23 4.46 11.33
CA ARG A 47 10.60 5.76 11.57
C ARG A 47 9.24 5.82 10.91
N GLU A 48 8.25 6.33 11.65
CA GLU A 48 6.89 6.52 11.13
C GLU A 48 6.88 7.30 9.81
N TRP A 49 6.08 6.78 8.88
CA TRP A 49 5.91 7.35 7.56
C TRP A 49 4.57 8.08 7.45
N ALA A 50 4.61 9.32 6.97
CA ALA A 50 3.46 10.21 7.02
C ALA A 50 2.37 9.86 5.98
N ASP A 51 2.75 9.48 4.76
CA ASP A 51 1.82 9.20 3.67
C ASP A 51 1.67 7.70 3.42
N LYS A 52 0.49 7.16 3.73
CA LYS A 52 0.21 5.73 3.65
C LYS A 52 0.18 5.16 2.22
N ARG A 53 0.18 6.02 1.18
CA ARG A 53 -0.11 5.63 -0.20
C ARG A 53 1.13 5.19 -0.99
N TYR A 54 2.31 5.61 -0.57
CA TYR A 54 3.57 5.36 -1.28
C TYR A 54 4.76 5.47 -0.32
N PHE A 55 5.95 5.03 -0.76
CA PHE A 55 7.21 5.45 -0.16
C PHE A 55 8.02 6.29 -1.13
N GLU A 56 8.82 7.19 -0.59
CA GLU A 56 9.82 7.94 -1.32
C GLU A 56 11.08 7.96 -0.46
N VAL A 57 12.14 7.29 -0.93
CA VAL A 57 13.34 7.03 -0.14
C VAL A 57 14.59 7.47 -0.88
N ALA A 58 15.62 7.84 -0.12
CA ALA A 58 16.91 8.17 -0.70
C ALA A 58 17.52 6.97 -1.46
N PRO A 59 18.50 7.20 -2.35
CA PRO A 59 19.23 6.12 -2.97
C PRO A 59 20.03 5.31 -1.92
N GLY A 60 20.01 3.99 -2.04
CA GLY A 60 20.75 3.08 -1.17
C GLY A 60 19.86 2.06 -0.47
N SER A 61 20.25 1.70 0.76
CA SER A 61 19.64 0.63 1.52
C SER A 61 18.60 1.15 2.49
N HIS A 62 17.39 0.62 2.38
CA HIS A 62 16.28 0.97 3.24
C HIS A 62 15.47 -0.26 3.62
N GLU A 63 14.90 -0.21 4.82
CA GLU A 63 13.84 -1.12 5.24
C GLU A 63 12.49 -0.39 5.16
N LEU A 64 11.53 -1.00 4.47
CA LEU A 64 10.17 -0.48 4.31
C LEU A 64 9.20 -1.38 5.07
N THR A 65 8.44 -0.80 6.01
CA THR A 65 7.39 -1.51 6.75
C THR A 65 6.02 -1.14 6.18
N VAL A 66 5.25 -2.14 5.80
CA VAL A 66 3.87 -1.97 5.34
C VAL A 66 2.87 -2.70 6.23
N ARG A 67 1.65 -2.15 6.33
CA ARG A 67 0.48 -2.81 6.90
C ARG A 67 -0.37 -3.37 5.78
N TYR A 68 -0.55 -4.69 5.80
CA TYR A 68 -1.34 -5.44 4.84
C TYR A 68 -2.55 -6.06 5.53
N GLN A 69 -3.75 -5.69 5.08
CA GLN A 69 -5.00 -6.27 5.57
C GLN A 69 -5.65 -7.11 4.48
N PHE A 70 -6.03 -8.34 4.82
CA PHE A 70 -6.56 -9.30 3.85
C PHE A 70 -7.57 -10.27 4.48
N PRO A 71 -8.55 -10.76 3.70
CA PRO A 71 -9.46 -11.80 4.14
C PRO A 71 -8.84 -13.20 4.00
N VAL A 72 -8.96 -14.01 5.04
CA VAL A 72 -8.71 -15.46 4.96
C VAL A 72 -10.03 -16.15 4.65
N THR A 73 -10.05 -16.85 3.52
CA THR A 73 -11.26 -17.51 3.01
C THR A 73 -11.77 -18.60 3.96
N PRO A 74 -13.10 -18.85 4.01
CA PRO A 74 -13.69 -19.96 4.78
C PRO A 74 -13.00 -21.32 4.63
N SER A 75 -12.57 -21.65 3.41
CA SER A 75 -11.82 -22.87 3.10
C SER A 75 -10.53 -23.06 3.90
N ASN A 76 -9.98 -21.99 4.50
CA ASN A 76 -8.79 -22.02 5.34
C ASN A 76 -9.07 -21.93 6.86
N ILE A 77 -10.33 -21.77 7.27
CA ILE A 77 -10.71 -21.52 8.68
C ILE A 77 -11.84 -22.41 9.24
N GLY A 78 -12.32 -23.38 8.45
CA GLY A 78 -13.29 -24.37 8.91
C GLY A 78 -14.74 -24.04 8.52
N PRO A 79 -15.75 -24.62 9.19
CA PRO A 79 -17.15 -24.55 8.79
C PRO A 79 -17.80 -23.21 9.20
N VAL A 80 -17.27 -22.11 8.67
CA VAL A 80 -17.81 -20.75 8.83
C VAL A 80 -18.18 -20.18 7.46
N SER A 81 -19.13 -19.25 7.42
CA SER A 81 -19.55 -18.61 6.16
C SER A 81 -18.77 -17.34 5.82
N GLU A 82 -18.29 -16.63 6.84
CA GLU A 82 -17.63 -15.33 6.68
C GLU A 82 -16.10 -15.48 6.66
N PRO A 83 -15.38 -14.65 5.87
CA PRO A 83 -13.93 -14.62 5.90
C PRO A 83 -13.41 -14.02 7.21
N LEU A 84 -12.25 -14.49 7.65
CA LEU A 84 -11.54 -13.90 8.79
C LEU A 84 -10.55 -12.85 8.30
N TRP A 85 -10.75 -11.60 8.68
CA TRP A 85 -9.81 -10.53 8.38
C TRP A 85 -8.52 -10.66 9.19
N ARG A 86 -7.39 -10.45 8.53
CA ARG A 86 -6.07 -10.37 9.14
C ARG A 86 -5.49 -9.00 8.93
N ASP A 87 -4.74 -8.56 9.92
CA ASP A 87 -4.03 -7.30 9.93
C ASP A 87 -2.57 -7.56 10.27
N CYS A 88 -1.69 -7.44 9.28
CA CYS A 88 -0.29 -7.82 9.40
C CYS A 88 0.61 -6.65 9.04
N GLN A 89 1.74 -6.53 9.73
CA GLN A 89 2.88 -5.77 9.26
C GLN A 89 3.90 -6.69 8.61
N LEU A 90 4.55 -6.20 7.55
CA LEU A 90 5.65 -6.88 6.86
C LEU A 90 6.78 -5.88 6.58
N ASN A 91 8.01 -6.35 6.71
CA ASN A 91 9.21 -5.56 6.46
C ASN A 91 9.90 -6.04 5.19
N LEU A 92 10.31 -5.12 4.32
CA LEU A 92 11.10 -5.41 3.14
C LEU A 92 12.37 -4.56 3.15
N THR A 93 13.51 -5.24 3.24
CA THR A 93 14.83 -4.62 3.11
C THR A 93 15.29 -4.72 1.65
N PHE A 94 15.67 -3.60 1.04
CA PHE A 94 16.28 -3.58 -0.28
C PHE A 94 17.44 -2.57 -0.29
N LYS A 95 18.57 -2.99 -0.88
CA LYS A 95 19.86 -2.29 -0.74
C LYS A 95 20.19 -1.30 -1.86
N ASP A 96 19.48 -1.39 -2.97
CA ASP A 96 19.87 -0.73 -4.24
C ASP A 96 18.74 0.18 -4.76
N PHE A 97 18.03 0.89 -3.87
CA PHE A 97 17.11 1.94 -4.31
C PHE A 97 17.89 3.02 -5.08
N SER A 98 17.37 3.43 -6.24
CA SER A 98 18.05 4.35 -7.14
C SER A 98 17.21 5.59 -7.41
N ALA A 99 17.86 6.76 -7.42
CA ALA A 99 17.21 8.04 -7.71
C ALA A 99 16.47 8.01 -9.05
N GLY A 100 15.25 8.56 -9.07
CA GLY A 100 14.41 8.65 -10.26
C GLY A 100 13.85 7.30 -10.74
N GLN A 101 14.11 6.20 -10.04
CA GLN A 101 13.54 4.90 -10.38
C GLN A 101 12.17 4.70 -9.69
N ARG A 102 11.34 3.92 -10.36
CA ARG A 102 10.02 3.48 -9.88
C ARG A 102 10.09 2.01 -9.51
N TYR A 103 9.58 1.71 -8.34
CA TYR A 103 9.38 0.35 -7.86
C TYR A 103 7.91 0.15 -7.52
N GLN A 104 7.46 -1.10 -7.57
CA GLN A 104 6.12 -1.48 -7.18
C GLN A 104 6.19 -2.56 -6.11
N MET A 105 5.57 -2.29 -4.96
CA MET A 105 5.38 -3.27 -3.91
C MET A 105 4.01 -3.92 -4.08
N GLN A 106 4.01 -5.24 -4.25
CA GLN A 106 2.79 -6.05 -4.32
C GLN A 106 2.69 -6.90 -3.06
N ALA A 107 1.46 -7.15 -2.63
CA ALA A 107 1.15 -7.98 -1.47
C ALA A 107 0.13 -9.06 -1.82
N GLY A 108 0.15 -10.15 -1.05
CA GLY A 108 -0.82 -11.22 -1.17
C GLY A 108 -0.78 -12.17 0.02
N SER A 109 -1.60 -13.21 -0.02
CA SER A 109 -1.67 -14.19 1.05
C SER A 109 -2.03 -15.59 0.55
N ILE A 110 -1.53 -16.62 1.24
CA ILE A 110 -1.96 -18.00 1.07
C ILE A 110 -2.44 -18.50 2.44
N GLY A 111 -3.76 -18.66 2.57
CA GLY A 111 -4.38 -18.87 3.88
C GLY A 111 -3.98 -17.75 4.84
N PHE A 112 -3.37 -18.10 5.96
CA PHE A 112 -2.89 -17.15 6.97
C PHE A 112 -1.52 -16.52 6.70
N ARG A 113 -0.82 -16.90 5.62
CA ARG A 113 0.56 -16.50 5.36
C ARG A 113 0.58 -15.31 4.39
N PRO A 114 0.82 -14.07 4.88
CA PRO A 114 0.99 -12.94 3.99
C PRO A 114 2.39 -12.97 3.35
N TRP A 115 2.53 -12.29 2.23
CA TRP A 115 3.81 -12.02 1.57
C TRP A 115 3.80 -10.63 0.94
N ILE A 116 4.99 -10.04 0.80
CA ILE A 116 5.21 -8.84 -0.01
C ILE A 116 6.41 -9.05 -0.94
N LYS A 117 6.34 -8.43 -2.12
CA LYS A 117 7.36 -8.50 -3.16
C LYS A 117 7.59 -7.12 -3.74
N LEU A 118 8.85 -6.80 -4.02
CA LEU A 118 9.26 -5.57 -4.67
C LEU A 118 9.67 -5.85 -6.12
N TYR A 119 9.10 -5.10 -7.03
CA TYR A 119 9.38 -5.16 -8.46
C TYR A 119 9.99 -3.85 -8.94
N ASP A 120 10.94 -3.92 -9.87
CA ASP A 120 11.45 -2.74 -10.56
C ASP A 120 10.52 -2.28 -11.71
N GLN A 121 10.91 -1.22 -12.40
CA GLN A 121 10.16 -0.66 -13.53
C GLN A 121 10.00 -1.64 -14.70
N GLN A 122 10.87 -2.66 -14.82
CA GLN A 122 10.75 -3.72 -15.83
C GLN A 122 9.92 -4.91 -15.32
N GLN A 123 9.24 -4.78 -14.17
CA GLN A 123 8.48 -5.84 -13.50
C GLN A 123 9.33 -7.06 -13.13
N LYS A 124 10.64 -6.86 -12.94
CA LYS A 124 11.51 -7.90 -12.40
C LYS A 124 11.45 -7.87 -10.88
N LEU A 125 11.32 -9.05 -10.28
CA LEU A 125 11.38 -9.21 -8.83
C LEU A 125 12.79 -8.88 -8.32
N VAL A 126 12.89 -7.88 -7.45
CA VAL A 126 14.16 -7.40 -6.86
C VAL A 126 14.24 -7.57 -5.35
N GLY A 127 13.11 -7.81 -4.68
CA GLY A 127 13.06 -8.02 -3.23
C GLY A 127 11.82 -8.77 -2.76
N GLN A 128 11.90 -9.35 -1.57
CA GLN A 128 10.78 -9.98 -0.87
C GLN A 128 10.85 -9.58 0.61
N GLY A 129 9.69 -9.40 1.23
CA GLY A 129 9.62 -9.05 2.64
C GLY A 129 9.19 -10.21 3.53
N LEU A 130 9.35 -10.01 4.83
CA LEU A 130 9.03 -10.98 5.88
C LEU A 130 7.95 -10.42 6.80
N PRO A 131 7.06 -11.27 7.35
CA PRO A 131 6.09 -10.83 8.36
C PRO A 131 6.80 -10.28 9.61
N ALA A 132 6.40 -9.09 10.05
CA ALA A 132 6.86 -8.43 11.27
C ALA A 132 5.85 -8.54 12.44
N GLY A 133 4.66 -9.10 12.17
CA GLY A 133 3.65 -9.39 13.18
C GLY A 133 2.25 -9.34 12.58
N CYS A 134 1.33 -10.13 13.12
CA CYS A 134 -0.07 -10.10 12.70
C CYS A 134 -0.97 -10.01 13.92
N GLN A 135 -1.79 -8.97 13.97
CA GLN A 135 -2.85 -8.85 14.95
C GLN A 135 -4.02 -9.76 14.57
N ARG A 136 -4.82 -10.11 15.58
CA ARG A 136 -6.13 -10.72 15.40
C ARG A 136 -7.12 -9.58 15.53
N THR A 137 -7.70 -9.16 14.40
CA THR A 137 -8.87 -8.28 14.38
C THR A 137 -10.13 -9.07 14.65
#